data_AF-G0A028-F1
#
_entry.id   AF-G0A028-F1
#
_cell.length_a   1.000
_cell.length_b   1.000
_cell.length_c   1.000
_cell.angle_alpha   90.00
_cell.angle_beta   90.00
_cell.angle_gamma   90.00
#
_symmetry.space_group_name_H-M   'P 1'
#
loop_
_entity.id
_entity.type
_entity.pdbx_description
1 polymer ?
#
loop_
_entity_poly.entity_id
_entity_poly.type
_entity_poly.pdbx_seq_one_letter_code
_entity_poly.pdbx_strand_id
1 'polypeptide(L)'
;MIKRLRRIALCIALTTLSACASGPQRLQIRADVDALAISEAQSKRRFVLLPGNKDINPQDLQFLEFKGYIEKSLLNRGFIKVEQLQDGDVVLFLNYGTGEPQLQQYSYDVPVMNNFGYYSYYRPYRYYSGMAYGYTQHIETYTVYKRYLTLEAYDMTAYLQQKTPIQLWKVSVQSRGQSNDLRLIFPYMVTAMQPNLGKNTGHMLTVIVDETNPLLKDISTANPNRLPAPSPVSQP
;
A
#
# COMPACT_ATOMS: atom_id res chain seq x y z
N MET A 1 -29.36 50.49 7.62
CA MET A 1 -28.25 49.57 7.26
C MET A 1 -28.02 48.43 8.27
N ILE A 2 -27.87 48.70 9.58
CA ILE A 2 -27.43 47.73 10.62
C ILE A 2 -28.07 46.32 10.54
N LYS A 3 -29.39 46.20 10.32
CA LYS A 3 -30.08 44.89 10.23
C LYS A 3 -29.63 44.01 9.04
N ARG A 4 -29.12 44.59 7.94
CA ARG A 4 -28.57 43.81 6.79
C ARG A 4 -27.15 43.31 7.10
N LEU A 5 -26.31 44.16 7.70
CA LEU A 5 -24.95 43.80 8.10
C LEU A 5 -24.94 42.64 9.11
N ARG A 6 -25.86 42.66 10.09
CA ARG A 6 -26.02 41.59 11.09
C ARG A 6 -26.50 40.25 10.50
N ARG A 7 -27.21 40.26 9.37
CA ARG A 7 -27.61 39.02 8.64
C ARG A 7 -26.45 38.46 7.81
N ILE A 8 -25.67 39.32 7.16
CA ILE A 8 -24.48 38.92 6.39
C ILE A 8 -23.42 38.30 7.32
N ALA A 9 -23.15 38.92 8.47
CA ALA A 9 -22.25 38.38 9.48
C ALA A 9 -22.69 37.00 10.01
N LEU A 10 -24.00 36.79 10.18
CA LEU A 10 -24.56 35.50 10.59
C LEU A 10 -24.35 34.42 9.50
N CYS A 11 -24.58 34.73 8.23
CA CYS A 11 -24.34 33.80 7.13
C CYS A 11 -22.85 33.42 7.01
N ILE A 12 -21.93 34.37 7.15
CA ILE A 12 -20.48 34.12 7.10
C ILE A 12 -20.06 33.21 8.27
N ALA A 13 -20.56 33.46 9.48
CA ALA A 13 -20.29 32.62 10.66
C ALA A 13 -20.79 31.18 10.48
N LEU A 14 -21.96 30.98 9.86
CA LEU A 14 -22.47 29.64 9.54
C LEU A 14 -21.60 28.91 8.50
N THR A 15 -21.03 29.60 7.51
CA THR A 15 -20.13 28.96 6.52
C THR A 15 -18.78 28.54 7.08
N THR A 16 -18.29 29.18 8.16
CA THR A 16 -17.01 28.82 8.78
C THR A 16 -17.06 27.59 9.69
N LEU A 17 -18.25 27.12 10.08
CA LEU A 17 -18.42 25.96 10.97
C LEU A 17 -18.38 24.60 10.24
N SER A 18 -18.47 24.58 8.91
CA SER A 18 -18.54 23.35 8.10
C SER A 18 -17.18 22.69 7.81
N ALA A 19 -16.06 23.32 8.19
CA ALA A 19 -14.72 22.92 7.75
C ALA A 19 -14.08 21.76 8.53
N CYS A 20 -14.68 21.34 9.65
CA CYS A 20 -14.20 20.21 10.47
C CYS A 20 -15.01 18.92 10.23
N ALA A 21 -15.34 18.62 8.97
CA ALA A 21 -15.70 17.28 8.57
C ALA A 21 -14.42 16.44 8.47
N SER A 22 -14.19 15.55 9.44
CA SER A 22 -13.15 14.51 9.36
C SER A 22 -13.42 13.65 8.12
N GLY A 23 -12.72 13.95 7.03
CA GLY A 23 -12.91 13.23 5.77
C GLY A 23 -12.62 11.73 5.92
N PRO A 24 -13.17 10.88 5.04
CA PRO A 24 -12.89 9.44 5.07
C PRO A 24 -11.38 9.21 5.06
N GLN A 25 -10.91 8.35 5.97
CA GLN A 25 -9.50 7.98 6.04
C GLN A 25 -9.10 7.31 4.73
N ARG A 26 -8.27 8.02 3.95
CA ARG A 26 -7.76 7.55 2.67
C ARG A 26 -6.85 6.34 2.87
N LEU A 27 -6.95 5.35 1.99
CA LEU A 27 -6.05 4.20 2.07
C LEU A 27 -4.62 4.65 1.73
N GLN A 28 -3.71 4.43 2.67
CA GLN A 28 -2.30 4.77 2.55
C GLN A 28 -1.45 3.60 3.02
N ILE A 29 -0.52 3.16 2.17
CA ILE A 29 0.33 2.00 2.38
C ILE A 29 1.78 2.45 2.49
N ARG A 30 2.41 2.10 3.62
CA ARG A 30 3.87 2.13 3.77
C ARG A 30 4.46 0.88 3.12
N ALA A 31 5.40 1.08 2.22
CA ALA A 31 6.14 0.04 1.53
C ALA A 31 7.64 0.32 1.63
N ASP A 32 8.40 -0.63 2.18
CA ASP A 32 9.85 -0.53 2.24
C ASP A 32 10.44 -1.25 1.01
N VAL A 33 11.25 -0.54 0.21
CA VAL A 33 11.74 -0.95 -1.11
C VAL A 33 13.27 -1.04 -1.06
N ASP A 34 13.80 -2.18 -1.47
CA ASP A 34 15.24 -2.43 -1.63
C ASP A 34 15.52 -2.86 -3.07
N ALA A 35 16.51 -2.25 -3.72
CA ALA A 35 16.84 -2.54 -5.12
C ALA A 35 18.35 -2.64 -5.33
N LEU A 36 18.75 -3.69 -6.05
CA LEU A 36 20.12 -3.97 -6.44
C LEU A 36 20.18 -4.12 -7.97
N ALA A 37 21.24 -3.58 -8.58
CA ALA A 37 21.47 -3.69 -10.03
C ALA A 37 22.97 -3.66 -10.35
N ILE A 38 23.38 -4.43 -11.35
CA ILE A 38 24.70 -4.32 -11.99
C ILE A 38 24.68 -3.21 -13.05
N SER A 39 25.85 -2.73 -13.48
CA SER A 39 25.98 -1.62 -14.45
C SER A 39 25.28 -1.92 -15.78
N GLU A 40 25.35 -3.18 -16.23
CA GLU A 40 24.80 -3.69 -17.49
C GLU A 40 23.27 -3.86 -17.45
N ALA A 41 22.63 -3.71 -16.28
CA ALA A 41 21.18 -3.83 -16.12
C ALA A 41 20.38 -2.85 -16.99
N GLN A 42 20.94 -1.67 -17.27
CA GLN A 42 20.19 -0.58 -17.93
C GLN A 42 20.10 -0.71 -19.45
N SER A 43 20.94 -1.52 -20.10
CA SER A 43 20.91 -1.71 -21.56
C SER A 43 19.92 -2.80 -22.01
N LYS A 44 19.54 -3.71 -21.10
CA LYS A 44 18.67 -4.86 -21.40
C LYS A 44 17.21 -4.51 -21.07
N ARG A 45 16.34 -4.52 -22.07
CA ARG A 45 14.99 -3.93 -21.98
C ARG A 45 13.87 -4.83 -22.49
N ARG A 46 14.15 -5.77 -23.39
CA ARG A 46 13.18 -6.75 -23.88
C ARG A 46 13.00 -7.83 -22.81
N PHE A 47 11.77 -8.03 -22.33
CA PHE A 47 11.49 -8.89 -21.18
C PHE A 47 10.36 -9.89 -21.41
N VAL A 48 10.49 -11.04 -20.73
CA VAL A 48 9.41 -12.00 -20.48
C VAL A 48 9.19 -12.11 -18.98
N LEU A 49 7.93 -12.05 -18.51
CA LEU A 49 7.57 -12.19 -17.10
C LEU A 49 6.96 -13.57 -16.80
N LEU A 50 7.60 -14.30 -15.89
CA LEU A 50 7.25 -15.64 -15.41
C LEU A 50 6.97 -15.65 -13.90
N PRO A 51 6.22 -16.65 -13.39
CA PRO A 51 6.13 -16.89 -11.95
C PRO A 51 7.50 -17.28 -11.38
N GLY A 52 7.88 -16.69 -10.25
CA GLY A 52 9.14 -17.00 -9.57
C GLY A 52 9.10 -18.25 -8.70
N ASN A 53 7.91 -18.65 -8.23
CA ASN A 53 7.70 -19.97 -7.64
C ASN A 53 7.26 -20.97 -8.72
N LYS A 54 7.91 -22.14 -8.74
CA LYS A 54 7.61 -23.27 -9.63
C LYS A 54 6.21 -23.87 -9.38
N ASP A 55 5.67 -23.72 -8.18
CA ASP A 55 4.33 -24.21 -7.82
C ASP A 55 3.21 -23.33 -8.40
N ILE A 56 3.51 -22.11 -8.83
CA ILE A 56 2.52 -21.20 -9.42
C ILE A 56 2.41 -21.47 -10.92
N ASN A 57 1.25 -21.94 -11.35
CA ASN A 57 0.91 -22.10 -12.76
C ASN A 57 0.96 -20.73 -13.47
N PRO A 58 1.65 -20.56 -14.62
CA PRO A 58 1.61 -19.32 -15.41
C PRO A 58 0.22 -18.86 -15.88
N GLN A 59 -0.79 -19.74 -15.81
CA GLN A 59 -2.20 -19.46 -16.09
C GLN A 59 -3.06 -19.28 -14.82
N ASP A 60 -2.45 -19.24 -13.63
CA ASP A 60 -3.15 -18.90 -12.39
C ASP A 60 -3.74 -17.48 -12.45
N LEU A 61 -4.98 -17.32 -12.00
CA LEU A 61 -5.72 -16.05 -12.12
C LEU A 61 -5.10 -14.92 -11.29
N GLN A 62 -4.54 -15.23 -10.12
CA GLN A 62 -3.87 -14.24 -9.29
C GLN A 62 -2.53 -13.84 -9.91
N PHE A 63 -1.77 -14.80 -10.44
CA PHE A 63 -0.55 -14.51 -11.20
C PHE A 63 -0.86 -13.64 -12.43
N LEU A 64 -1.88 -13.97 -13.22
CA LEU A 64 -2.28 -13.20 -14.40
C LEU A 64 -2.69 -11.76 -14.03
N GLU A 65 -3.46 -11.56 -12.96
CA GLU A 65 -3.76 -10.20 -12.48
C GLU A 65 -2.49 -9.47 -12.06
N PHE A 66 -1.63 -10.09 -11.24
CA PHE A 66 -0.45 -9.44 -10.70
C PHE A 66 0.62 -9.15 -11.77
N LYS A 67 0.77 -10.04 -12.74
CA LYS A 67 1.54 -9.86 -13.99
C LYS A 67 1.13 -8.59 -14.72
N GLY A 68 -0.17 -8.30 -14.85
CA GLY A 68 -0.64 -7.09 -15.52
C GLY A 68 -0.17 -5.78 -14.87
N TYR A 69 -0.17 -5.70 -13.53
CA TYR A 69 0.37 -4.53 -12.83
C TYR A 69 1.89 -4.37 -13.04
N ILE A 70 2.63 -5.48 -13.01
CA ILE A 70 4.09 -5.50 -13.22
C ILE A 70 4.46 -5.12 -14.66
N GLU A 71 3.79 -5.71 -15.66
CA GLU A 71 3.99 -5.39 -17.08
C GLU A 71 3.75 -3.90 -17.35
N LYS A 72 2.64 -3.34 -16.85
CA LYS A 72 2.35 -1.89 -16.95
C LYS A 72 3.46 -1.04 -16.30
N SER A 73 3.94 -1.44 -15.13
CA SER A 73 5.03 -0.75 -14.41
C SER A 73 6.37 -0.78 -15.16
N LEU A 74 6.67 -1.89 -15.84
CA LEU A 74 7.84 -2.04 -16.71
C LEU A 74 7.73 -1.20 -17.99
N LEU A 75 6.57 -1.24 -18.67
CA LEU A 75 6.29 -0.43 -19.86
C LEU A 75 6.43 1.08 -19.57
N ASN A 76 5.89 1.54 -18.43
CA ASN A 76 6.06 2.90 -17.91
C ASN A 76 7.53 3.31 -17.69
N ARG A 77 8.47 2.35 -17.65
CA ARG A 77 9.90 2.55 -17.42
C ARG A 77 10.74 2.24 -18.68
N GLY A 78 10.11 2.11 -19.84
CA GLY A 78 10.77 1.90 -21.13
C GLY A 78 11.29 0.49 -21.37
N PHE A 79 10.79 -0.50 -20.62
CA PHE A 79 10.98 -1.91 -20.96
C PHE A 79 9.99 -2.33 -22.06
N ILE A 80 10.33 -3.35 -22.84
CA ILE A 80 9.55 -3.83 -23.98
C ILE A 80 9.16 -5.28 -23.72
N LYS A 81 7.86 -5.57 -23.69
CA LYS A 81 7.40 -6.96 -23.56
C LYS A 81 7.68 -7.72 -24.86
N VAL A 82 8.16 -8.95 -24.74
CA VAL A 82 8.22 -9.92 -25.85
C VAL A 82 7.47 -11.20 -25.47
N GLU A 83 6.94 -11.91 -26.46
CA GLU A 83 6.13 -13.12 -26.21
C GLU A 83 6.99 -14.39 -26.13
N GLN A 84 8.16 -14.41 -26.77
CA GLN A 84 9.06 -15.57 -26.79
C GLN A 84 10.36 -15.26 -26.03
N LEU A 85 10.85 -16.23 -25.26
CA LEU A 85 12.09 -16.09 -24.48
C LEU A 85 13.29 -15.76 -25.39
N GLN A 86 13.37 -16.35 -26.57
CA GLN A 86 14.44 -16.14 -27.55
C GLN A 86 14.53 -14.70 -28.11
N ASP A 87 13.45 -13.92 -28.01
CA ASP A 87 13.43 -12.50 -28.41
C ASP A 87 13.76 -11.55 -27.24
N GLY A 88 13.99 -12.07 -26.03
CA GLY A 88 14.22 -11.29 -24.82
C GLY A 88 15.69 -11.02 -24.51
N ASP A 89 15.95 -9.92 -23.83
CA ASP A 89 17.25 -9.65 -23.18
C ASP A 89 17.24 -10.13 -21.72
N VAL A 90 16.06 -10.13 -21.09
CA VAL A 90 15.85 -10.38 -19.66
C VAL A 90 14.70 -11.35 -19.44
N VAL A 91 14.91 -12.40 -18.63
CA VAL A 91 13.80 -13.13 -18.01
C VAL A 91 13.54 -12.55 -16.61
N LEU A 92 12.28 -12.24 -16.34
CA LEU A 92 11.83 -11.69 -15.06
C LEU A 92 11.04 -12.75 -14.29
N PHE A 93 11.37 -12.91 -13.01
CA PHE A 93 10.67 -13.79 -12.09
C PHE A 93 9.93 -12.98 -11.02
N LEU A 94 8.61 -13.18 -10.97
CA LEU A 94 7.71 -12.52 -10.03
C LEU A 94 7.42 -13.43 -8.85
N ASN A 95 7.89 -13.05 -7.66
CA ASN A 95 7.57 -13.68 -6.39
C ASN A 95 6.71 -12.74 -5.53
N TYR A 96 5.65 -13.25 -4.92
CA TYR A 96 4.79 -12.47 -4.02
C TYR A 96 4.13 -13.36 -2.98
N GLY A 97 3.61 -12.72 -1.93
CA GLY A 97 2.80 -13.43 -0.95
C GLY A 97 2.53 -12.60 0.31
N THR A 98 1.83 -13.26 1.22
CA THR A 98 1.61 -12.79 2.59
C THR A 98 2.23 -13.84 3.52
N GLY A 99 3.15 -13.41 4.38
CA GLY A 99 3.71 -14.26 5.43
C GLY A 99 2.77 -14.41 6.63
N GLU A 100 3.12 -15.33 7.52
CA GLU A 100 2.30 -15.72 8.67
C GLU A 100 1.79 -14.52 9.51
N PRO A 101 0.56 -14.62 10.06
CA PRO A 101 0.02 -13.61 10.97
C PRO A 101 0.90 -13.46 12.21
N GLN A 102 1.32 -12.23 12.51
CA GLN A 102 2.07 -11.89 13.71
C GLN A 102 1.16 -11.11 14.67
N LEU A 103 0.97 -11.61 15.89
CA LEU A 103 0.30 -10.84 16.94
C LEU A 103 1.24 -9.74 17.43
N GLN A 104 0.78 -8.49 17.38
CA GLN A 104 1.43 -7.37 18.05
C GLN A 104 0.60 -6.96 19.26
N GLN A 105 1.26 -6.85 20.41
CA GLN A 105 0.67 -6.34 21.64
C GLN A 105 1.14 -4.91 21.85
N TYR A 106 0.20 -4.01 22.08
CA TYR A 106 0.47 -2.63 22.48
C TYR A 106 -0.17 -2.40 23.85
N SER A 107 0.62 -1.89 24.79
CA SER A 107 0.13 -1.55 26.12
C SER A 107 0.22 -0.05 26.32
N TYR A 108 -0.86 0.54 26.83
CA TYR A 108 -0.98 1.96 27.06
C TYR A 108 -1.83 2.23 28.30
N ASP A 109 -1.51 3.32 28.97
CA ASP A 109 -2.14 3.73 30.22
C ASP A 109 -3.27 4.71 29.94
N VAL A 110 -4.50 4.32 30.28
CA VAL A 110 -5.68 5.18 30.17
C VAL A 110 -5.94 5.83 31.54
N PRO A 111 -6.08 7.17 31.63
CA PRO A 111 -6.38 7.82 32.89
C PRO A 111 -7.77 7.44 33.40
N VAL A 112 -7.84 7.02 34.67
CA VAL A 112 -9.10 6.68 35.34
C VAL A 112 -9.79 7.96 35.77
N MET A 113 -10.81 8.36 35.01
CA MET A 113 -11.65 9.52 35.28
C MET A 113 -12.68 9.17 36.36
N ASN A 114 -12.75 9.94 37.45
CA ASN A 114 -13.75 9.72 38.49
C ASN A 114 -15.08 10.41 38.15
N ASN A 115 -16.13 9.61 37.92
CA ASN A 115 -17.48 10.10 37.66
C ASN A 115 -18.26 10.31 38.98
N PHE A 116 -17.97 11.40 39.69
CA PHE A 116 -18.72 11.78 40.89
C PHE A 116 -20.13 12.32 40.56
N GLY A 117 -21.08 11.40 40.42
CA GLY A 117 -22.53 11.65 40.39
C GLY A 117 -23.27 10.31 40.40
N TYR A 118 -24.33 10.10 41.20
CA TYR A 118 -25.27 11.08 41.72
C TYR A 118 -26.03 10.52 42.94
N TYR A 119 -26.23 11.30 44.01
CA TYR A 119 -27.33 11.09 44.96
C TYR A 119 -27.76 12.40 45.63
N SER A 120 -29.07 12.51 45.85
CA SER A 120 -29.80 13.57 46.56
C SER A 120 -30.24 14.84 45.80
N TYR A 121 -31.53 15.09 46.00
CA TYR A 121 -32.38 16.22 45.68
C TYR A 121 -31.79 17.61 46.05
N TYR A 122 -32.14 18.64 45.26
CA TYR A 122 -31.97 20.09 45.54
C TYR A 122 -30.54 20.66 45.72
N ARG A 123 -29.85 20.98 44.60
CA ARG A 123 -28.98 22.17 44.45
C ARG A 123 -28.59 22.44 42.97
N PRO A 124 -28.27 23.69 42.59
CA PRO A 124 -27.93 24.01 41.19
C PRO A 124 -26.49 23.59 40.83
N TYR A 125 -26.35 23.00 39.64
CA TYR A 125 -25.14 22.36 39.14
C TYR A 125 -23.91 23.29 39.06
N ARG A 126 -22.76 22.79 39.50
CA ARG A 126 -21.44 23.16 38.97
C ARG A 126 -20.75 21.89 38.48
N TYR A 127 -20.50 21.79 37.19
CA TYR A 127 -19.69 20.71 36.62
C TYR A 127 -18.23 20.89 37.08
N TYR A 128 -17.81 20.11 38.07
CA TYR A 128 -16.38 19.90 38.31
C TYR A 128 -15.87 18.88 37.29
N SER A 129 -14.85 19.26 36.51
CA SER A 129 -14.07 18.30 35.74
C SER A 129 -13.40 17.34 36.72
N GLY A 130 -13.67 16.04 36.58
CA GLY A 130 -13.08 15.02 37.45
C GLY A 130 -11.57 15.00 37.31
N MET A 131 -10.85 15.06 38.43
CA MET A 131 -9.41 14.77 38.43
C MET A 131 -9.19 13.29 38.08
N ALA A 132 -8.13 12.98 37.33
CA ALA A 132 -7.70 11.60 37.13
C ALA A 132 -7.00 11.10 38.41
N TYR A 133 -7.48 10.00 38.97
CA TYR A 133 -6.98 9.47 40.26
C TYR A 133 -6.02 8.27 40.10
N GLY A 134 -5.69 7.91 38.86
CA GLY A 134 -4.78 6.82 38.54
C GLY A 134 -4.79 6.51 37.05
N TYR A 135 -4.05 5.49 36.66
CA TYR A 135 -4.04 4.94 35.30
C TYR A 135 -4.43 3.47 35.35
N THR A 136 -5.20 3.02 34.37
CA THR A 136 -5.41 1.60 34.09
C THR A 136 -4.58 1.24 32.88
N GLN A 137 -3.74 0.21 33.03
CA GLN A 137 -2.99 -0.36 31.93
C GLN A 137 -3.94 -1.17 31.04
N HIS A 138 -4.12 -0.74 29.80
CA HIS A 138 -4.79 -1.51 28.76
C HIS A 138 -3.75 -2.27 27.93
N ILE A 139 -4.14 -3.44 27.42
CA ILE A 139 -3.36 -4.24 26.46
C ILE A 139 -4.28 -4.50 25.27
N GLU A 140 -3.93 -3.91 24.13
CA GLU A 140 -4.55 -4.24 22.84
C GLU A 140 -3.66 -5.24 22.11
N THR A 141 -4.29 -6.24 21.48
CA THR A 141 -3.62 -7.21 20.62
C THR A 141 -4.21 -7.12 19.23
N TYR A 142 -3.39 -6.93 18.20
CA TYR A 142 -3.83 -6.90 16.81
C TYR A 142 -2.93 -7.75 15.92
N THR A 143 -3.55 -8.40 14.93
CA THR A 143 -2.82 -9.22 13.95
C THR A 143 -2.22 -8.35 12.85
N VAL A 144 -0.93 -8.53 12.59
CA VAL A 144 -0.19 -7.88 11.50
C VAL A 144 0.28 -8.91 10.50
N TYR A 145 -0.03 -8.66 9.23
CA TYR A 145 0.46 -9.45 8.11
C TYR A 145 1.62 -8.74 7.43
N LYS A 146 2.68 -9.49 7.14
CA LYS A 146 3.79 -9.04 6.28
C LYS A 146 3.48 -9.45 4.84
N ARG A 147 3.23 -8.49 3.96
CA ARG A 147 3.08 -8.69 2.51
C ARG A 147 4.40 -8.43 1.84
N TYR A 148 4.71 -9.16 0.78
CA TYR A 148 5.92 -8.97 0.00
C TYR A 148 5.68 -9.14 -1.50
N LEU A 149 6.55 -8.47 -2.24
CA LEU A 149 6.71 -8.56 -3.69
C LEU A 149 8.22 -8.56 -3.97
N THR A 150 8.71 -9.45 -4.80
CA THR A 150 10.08 -9.43 -5.30
C THR A 150 10.06 -9.70 -6.81
N LEU A 151 10.73 -8.84 -7.56
CA LEU A 151 10.94 -8.97 -9.00
C LEU A 151 12.43 -9.13 -9.24
N GLU A 152 12.82 -10.30 -9.76
CA GLU A 152 14.22 -10.63 -10.06
C GLU A 152 14.42 -10.70 -11.56
N ALA A 153 15.52 -10.14 -12.05
CA ALA A 153 15.86 -10.06 -13.45
C ALA A 153 17.15 -10.82 -13.74
N TYR A 154 17.10 -11.73 -14.71
CA TYR A 154 18.25 -12.53 -15.13
C TYR A 154 18.51 -12.37 -16.62
N ASP A 155 19.78 -12.50 -17.01
CA ASP A 155 20.18 -12.52 -18.40
C ASP A 155 19.52 -13.68 -19.16
N MET A 156 18.80 -13.34 -20.24
CA MET A 156 18.05 -14.34 -21.02
C MET A 156 18.98 -15.37 -21.68
N THR A 157 20.12 -14.92 -22.22
CA THR A 157 21.08 -15.79 -22.92
C THR A 157 21.70 -16.82 -21.96
N ALA A 158 22.14 -16.39 -20.78
CA ALA A 158 22.66 -17.27 -19.74
C ALA A 158 21.61 -18.26 -19.23
N TYR A 159 20.37 -17.78 -19.04
CA TYR A 159 19.23 -18.61 -18.63
C TYR A 159 18.91 -19.72 -19.65
N LEU A 160 18.76 -19.36 -20.94
CA LEU A 160 18.46 -20.32 -22.01
C LEU A 160 19.59 -21.32 -22.25
N GLN A 161 20.85 -20.93 -22.03
CA GLN A 161 22.01 -21.82 -22.14
C GLN A 161 22.17 -22.78 -20.95
N GLN A 162 21.25 -22.77 -19.97
CA GLN A 162 21.29 -23.59 -18.74
C GLN A 162 22.61 -23.46 -17.94
N LYS A 163 23.29 -22.32 -18.09
CA LYS A 163 24.45 -21.95 -17.27
C LYS A 163 23.95 -21.30 -15.97
N THR A 164 24.85 -21.10 -15.01
CA THR A 164 24.54 -20.39 -13.77
C THR A 164 23.84 -19.06 -14.09
N PRO A 165 22.61 -18.82 -13.58
CA PRO A 165 21.81 -17.68 -14.00
C PRO A 165 22.43 -16.37 -13.50
N ILE A 166 22.68 -15.45 -14.43
CA ILE A 166 23.31 -14.15 -14.12
C ILE A 166 22.21 -13.15 -13.75
N GLN A 167 22.10 -12.81 -12.46
CA GLN A 167 21.16 -11.79 -11.99
C GLN A 167 21.65 -10.40 -12.42
N LEU A 168 20.82 -9.69 -13.17
CA LEU A 168 21.08 -8.32 -13.64
C LEU A 168 20.63 -7.29 -12.60
N TRP A 169 19.43 -7.49 -12.05
CA TRP A 169 18.88 -6.64 -11.01
C TRP A 169 17.79 -7.37 -10.22
N LYS A 170 17.47 -6.82 -9.06
CA LYS A 170 16.43 -7.31 -8.16
C LYS A 170 15.78 -6.11 -7.47
N VAL A 171 14.46 -6.14 -7.34
CA VAL A 171 13.73 -5.21 -6.48
C VAL A 171 12.83 -6.01 -5.54
N SER A 172 12.98 -5.78 -4.24
CA SER A 172 12.16 -6.37 -3.19
C SER A 172 11.38 -5.27 -2.47
N VAL A 173 10.10 -5.54 -2.23
CA VAL A 173 9.15 -4.65 -1.56
C VAL A 173 8.51 -5.40 -0.40
N GLN A 174 8.38 -4.73 0.74
CA GLN A 174 7.73 -5.27 1.93
C GLN A 174 6.74 -4.26 2.48
N SER A 175 5.59 -4.74 2.96
CA SER A 175 4.60 -3.90 3.65
C SER A 175 3.99 -4.64 4.84
N ARG A 176 3.70 -3.92 5.92
CA ARG A 176 3.08 -4.45 7.15
C ARG A 176 1.75 -3.76 7.39
N GLY A 177 0.74 -4.52 7.80
CA GLY A 177 -0.60 -4.00 8.09
C GLY A 177 -1.64 -5.10 8.34
N GLN A 178 -2.81 -4.73 8.89
CA GLN A 178 -3.77 -5.66 9.50
C GLN A 178 -4.62 -6.51 8.51
N SER A 179 -4.82 -6.12 7.26
CA SER A 179 -5.89 -6.65 6.38
C SER A 179 -5.75 -8.04 5.74
N ASN A 180 -4.56 -8.65 5.76
CA ASN A 180 -4.09 -9.76 4.90
C ASN A 180 -4.17 -9.57 3.36
N ASP A 181 -5.25 -9.00 2.81
CA ASP A 181 -5.61 -8.97 1.37
C ASP A 181 -4.46 -8.46 0.49
N LEU A 182 -3.88 -9.37 -0.30
CA LEU A 182 -2.78 -9.05 -1.19
C LEU A 182 -3.27 -8.33 -2.46
N ARG A 183 -4.49 -8.62 -2.95
CA ARG A 183 -5.04 -8.05 -4.18
C ARG A 183 -5.27 -6.55 -4.06
N LEU A 184 -5.76 -6.09 -2.91
CA LEU A 184 -5.89 -4.67 -2.59
C LEU A 184 -4.53 -3.95 -2.52
N ILE A 185 -3.51 -4.60 -1.97
CA ILE A 185 -2.24 -3.97 -1.59
C ILE A 185 -1.17 -4.07 -2.69
N PHE A 186 -1.24 -5.08 -3.56
CA PHE A 186 -0.25 -5.34 -4.60
C PHE A 186 -0.01 -4.12 -5.53
N PRO A 187 -1.03 -3.40 -6.03
CA PRO A 187 -0.81 -2.22 -6.86
C PRO A 187 -0.04 -1.09 -6.14
N TYR A 188 -0.21 -0.94 -4.82
CA TYR A 188 0.55 0.02 -4.01
C TYR A 188 2.03 -0.37 -3.93
N MET A 189 2.34 -1.67 -3.74
CA MET A 189 3.71 -2.17 -3.75
C MET A 189 4.38 -2.02 -5.12
N VAL A 190 3.65 -2.28 -6.21
CA VAL A 190 4.15 -2.06 -7.59
C VAL A 190 4.43 -0.58 -7.84
N THR A 191 3.53 0.30 -7.38
CA THR A 191 3.69 1.77 -7.48
C THR A 191 4.96 2.24 -6.74
N ALA A 192 5.19 1.72 -5.54
CA ALA A 192 6.36 2.07 -4.72
C ALA A 192 7.69 1.66 -5.39
N MET A 193 7.74 0.52 -6.08
CA MET A 193 8.98 0.03 -6.70
C MET A 193 9.28 0.57 -8.10
N GLN A 194 8.29 1.02 -8.86
CA GLN A 194 8.47 1.44 -10.26
C GLN A 194 9.67 2.39 -10.47
N PRO A 195 9.91 3.43 -9.63
CA PRO A 195 11.05 4.34 -9.81
C PRO A 195 12.41 3.65 -9.73
N ASN A 196 12.49 2.50 -9.06
CA ASN A 196 13.70 1.77 -8.70
C ASN A 196 13.97 0.54 -9.59
N LEU A 197 13.07 0.21 -10.53
CA LEU A 197 13.29 -0.84 -11.53
C LEU A 197 14.58 -0.58 -12.33
N GLY A 198 15.49 -1.57 -12.32
CA GLY A 198 16.80 -1.51 -12.96
C GLY A 198 17.81 -0.56 -12.30
N LYS A 199 17.64 -0.23 -11.02
CA LYS A 199 18.53 0.65 -10.25
C LYS A 199 19.04 -0.02 -8.97
N ASN A 200 20.09 0.57 -8.40
CA ASN A 200 20.56 0.28 -7.06
C ASN A 200 20.14 1.42 -6.11
N THR A 201 19.50 1.11 -4.99
CA THR A 201 19.11 2.13 -3.97
C THR A 201 20.18 2.34 -2.90
N GLY A 202 21.18 1.47 -2.81
CA GLY A 202 22.26 1.47 -1.82
C GLY A 202 21.82 1.11 -0.39
N HIS A 203 20.55 1.34 -0.07
CA HIS A 203 19.87 0.98 1.17
C HIS A 203 18.37 0.84 0.91
N MET A 204 17.64 0.33 1.90
CA MET A 204 16.19 0.21 1.86
C MET A 204 15.52 1.59 2.01
N LEU A 205 14.63 1.92 1.08
CA LEU A 205 13.85 3.17 1.04
C LEU A 205 12.42 2.92 1.53
N THR A 206 11.98 3.64 2.57
CA THR A 206 10.55 3.70 2.89
C THR A 206 9.84 4.63 1.90
N VAL A 207 8.90 4.08 1.15
CA VAL A 207 7.98 4.81 0.26
C VAL A 207 6.57 4.72 0.85
N ILE A 208 5.80 5.81 0.77
CA ILE A 208 4.40 5.82 1.18
C ILE A 208 3.56 6.12 -0.07
N VAL A 209 2.56 5.26 -0.33
CA VAL A 209 1.65 5.38 -1.48
C VAL A 209 0.22 5.50 -0.96
N ASP A 210 -0.45 6.59 -1.31
CA ASP A 210 -1.87 6.81 -1.04
C ASP A 210 -2.75 6.60 -2.28
N GLU A 211 -4.05 6.41 -2.07
CA GLU A 211 -5.07 6.22 -3.11
C GLU A 211 -5.15 7.35 -4.17
N THR A 212 -4.67 8.56 -3.86
CA THR A 212 -4.74 9.70 -4.78
C THR A 212 -3.58 9.73 -5.77
N ASN A 213 -2.50 8.99 -5.49
CA ASN A 213 -1.29 8.92 -6.29
C ASN A 213 -1.60 8.62 -7.78
N PRO A 214 -1.17 9.48 -8.73
CA PRO A 214 -1.51 9.33 -10.13
C PRO A 214 -0.90 8.08 -10.75
N LEU A 215 0.27 7.64 -10.28
CA LEU A 215 0.92 6.43 -10.78
C LEU A 215 0.19 5.16 -10.33
N LEU A 216 -0.31 5.14 -9.09
CA LEU A 216 -1.17 4.05 -8.60
C LEU A 216 -2.40 3.90 -9.50
N LYS A 217 -3.03 5.01 -9.89
CA LYS A 217 -4.21 5.01 -10.77
C LYS A 217 -3.85 4.44 -12.13
N ASP A 218 -2.80 4.94 -12.79
CA ASP A 218 -2.34 4.46 -14.09
C ASP A 218 -2.00 2.96 -14.11
N ILE A 219 -1.31 2.45 -13.06
CA ILE A 219 -1.05 1.01 -12.90
C ILE A 219 -2.35 0.23 -12.68
N SER A 220 -3.28 0.76 -11.87
CA SER A 220 -4.49 0.05 -11.44
C SER A 220 -5.62 0.06 -12.47
N THR A 221 -5.68 1.04 -13.39
CA THR A 221 -6.73 1.12 -14.43
C THR A 221 -6.31 0.52 -15.76
N ALA A 222 -5.00 0.45 -16.05
CA ALA A 222 -4.50 -0.10 -17.30
C ALA A 222 -4.26 -1.62 -17.27
N ASN A 223 -4.47 -2.30 -16.13
CA ASN A 223 -4.34 -3.75 -16.04
C ASN A 223 -5.56 -4.45 -16.70
N PRO A 224 -5.40 -5.15 -17.84
CA PRO A 224 -6.52 -5.77 -18.55
C PRO A 224 -7.15 -6.94 -17.80
N ASN A 225 -6.42 -7.53 -16.85
CA ASN A 225 -6.89 -8.67 -16.05
C ASN A 225 -7.64 -8.22 -14.78
N ARG A 226 -7.66 -6.91 -14.49
CA ARG A 226 -8.42 -6.36 -13.37
C ARG A 226 -9.86 -6.06 -13.82
N LEU A 227 -10.81 -6.87 -13.36
CA LEU A 227 -12.23 -6.53 -13.50
C LEU A 227 -12.53 -5.21 -12.76
N PRO A 228 -13.43 -4.36 -13.29
CA PRO A 228 -13.90 -3.19 -12.56
C PRO A 228 -14.47 -3.63 -11.21
N ALA A 229 -14.19 -2.86 -10.16
CA ALA A 229 -14.81 -3.09 -8.86
C ALA A 229 -16.35 -3.06 -9.03
N PRO A 230 -17.10 -3.98 -8.40
CA PRO A 230 -18.55 -3.90 -8.43
C PRO A 230 -18.97 -2.52 -7.91
N SER A 231 -19.89 -1.87 -8.62
CA SER A 231 -20.45 -0.59 -8.18
C SER A 231 -20.87 -0.71 -6.72
N PRO A 232 -20.52 0.26 -5.85
CA PRO A 232 -20.93 0.20 -4.45
C PRO A 232 -22.44 0.08 -4.40
N VAL A 233 -22.93 -1.07 -3.92
CA VAL A 233 -24.36 -1.29 -3.71
C VAL A 233 -24.78 -0.22 -2.73
N SER A 234 -25.66 0.68 -3.17
CA SER A 234 -26.31 1.64 -2.29
C SER A 234 -26.99 0.85 -1.19
N GLN A 235 -26.46 0.94 0.03
CA GLN A 235 -27.11 0.33 1.19
C GLN A 235 -28.51 0.95 1.33
N PRO A 236 -29.55 0.14 1.58
CA PRO A 236 -30.92 0.61 1.71
C PRO A 236 -31.14 1.49 2.93
#